data_AF-A0A1H7B795-F1
#
_entry.id   AF-A0A1H7B795-F1
#
_cell.length_a   1.000
_cell.length_b   1.000
_cell.length_c   1.000
_cell.angle_alpha   90.00
_cell.angle_beta   90.00
_cell.angle_gamma   90.00
#
_symmetry.space_group_name_H-M   'P 1'
#
loop_
_entity.id
_entity.type
_entity.pdbx_description
1 polymer ?
#
loop_
_entity_poly.entity_id
_entity_poly.type
_entity_poly.pdbx_seq_one_letter_code
_entity_poly.pdbx_strand_id
1 'polypeptide(L)'
;MTTKGIGMKKGLPGAAGGLVRQNPEIWEDYSTLGAAAAEAGNLSARERRLVKLALAIGAASEGAVHSHSRRGLAEGVAKDDLRQVALLAIGPLGLPRAVAAGTWIGDVTDDCPSGTRVRPACCAAPRSARNSG
;
A
#
# COMPACT_ATOMS: atom_id res chain seq x y z
N MET A 1 -22.92 19.94 -20.14
CA MET A 1 -22.73 19.44 -18.76
C MET A 1 -21.23 19.47 -18.49
N THR A 2 -20.79 20.41 -17.66
CA THR A 2 -19.39 20.76 -17.47
C THR A 2 -18.73 19.75 -16.55
N THR A 3 -17.85 18.90 -17.07
CA THR A 3 -16.96 18.03 -16.29
C THR A 3 -16.01 18.93 -15.49
N LYS A 4 -16.33 19.09 -14.20
CA LYS A 4 -15.51 19.87 -13.27
C LYS A 4 -14.28 19.03 -12.94
N GLY A 5 -13.21 19.23 -13.70
CA GLY A 5 -11.91 18.61 -13.42
C GLY A 5 -11.44 18.98 -12.01
N ILE A 6 -11.46 18.01 -11.10
CA ILE A 6 -10.93 18.14 -9.75
C ILE A 6 -9.92 17.00 -9.51
N GLY A 7 -8.64 17.37 -9.53
CA GLY A 7 -7.62 16.69 -8.72
C GLY A 7 -6.75 15.66 -9.41
N MET A 8 -5.92 16.06 -10.39
CA MET A 8 -4.67 15.34 -10.65
C MET A 8 -3.79 15.38 -9.39
N LYS A 9 -3.83 14.33 -8.57
CA LYS A 9 -2.81 14.13 -7.53
C LYS A 9 -1.50 13.73 -8.22
N LYS A 10 -0.58 14.69 -8.33
CA LYS A 10 0.84 14.44 -8.65
C LYS A 10 1.37 13.34 -7.72
N GLY A 11 1.93 12.26 -8.28
CA GLY A 11 2.82 11.34 -7.55
C GLY A 11 2.31 9.93 -7.22
N LEU A 12 1.36 9.35 -7.97
CA LEU A 12 1.03 7.92 -7.81
C LEU A 12 2.13 7.03 -8.43
N PRO A 13 2.80 6.18 -7.64
CA PRO A 13 3.88 5.33 -8.16
C PRO A 13 3.33 4.14 -8.97
N GLY A 14 4.16 3.65 -9.90
CA GLY A 14 3.94 2.38 -10.59
C GLY A 14 2.65 2.30 -11.43
N ALA A 15 2.03 1.13 -11.42
CA ALA A 15 0.87 0.80 -12.28
C ALA A 15 -0.33 1.73 -12.09
N ALA A 16 -0.57 2.21 -10.86
CA ALA A 16 -1.66 3.16 -10.58
C ALA A 16 -1.49 4.48 -11.35
N GLY A 17 -0.26 4.99 -11.45
CA GLY A 17 0.02 6.20 -12.24
C GLY A 17 -0.18 5.99 -13.74
N GLY A 18 0.04 4.77 -14.25
CA GLY A 18 -0.28 4.39 -15.63
C GLY A 18 -1.79 4.42 -15.90
N LEU A 19 -2.58 3.84 -15.00
CA LEU A 19 -4.04 3.82 -15.08
C LEU A 19 -4.62 5.24 -15.13
N VAL A 20 -4.16 6.13 -14.25
CA VAL A 20 -4.64 7.54 -14.21
C VAL A 20 -4.39 8.27 -15.53
N ARG A 21 -3.26 7.99 -16.21
CA ARG A 21 -2.93 8.64 -17.50
C ARG A 21 -3.72 8.06 -18.66
N GLN A 22 -3.93 6.75 -18.68
CA GLN A 22 -4.54 6.05 -19.81
C GLN A 22 -6.06 6.03 -19.73
N ASN A 23 -6.62 6.00 -18.52
CA ASN A 23 -8.06 5.84 -18.27
C ASN A 23 -8.47 6.74 -17.08
N PRO A 24 -8.47 8.08 -17.26
CA PRO A 24 -8.72 9.03 -16.17
C PRO A 24 -10.15 8.91 -15.59
N GLU A 25 -11.15 8.66 -16.43
CA GLU A 25 -12.55 8.50 -15.98
C GLU A 25 -12.72 7.27 -15.07
N ILE A 26 -12.12 6.13 -15.44
CA ILE A 26 -12.12 4.92 -14.60
C ILE A 26 -11.49 5.20 -13.24
N TRP A 27 -10.39 5.96 -13.22
CA TRP A 27 -9.74 6.34 -11.97
C TRP A 27 -10.62 7.25 -11.10
N GLU A 28 -11.34 8.18 -11.71
CA GLU A 28 -12.27 9.08 -11.02
C GLU A 28 -13.45 8.31 -10.41
N ASP A 29 -14.08 7.43 -11.19
CA ASP A 29 -15.18 6.58 -10.71
C ASP A 29 -14.73 5.66 -9.58
N TYR A 30 -13.57 5.01 -9.75
CA TYR A 30 -12.97 4.17 -8.71
C TYR A 30 -12.69 4.97 -7.42
N SER A 31 -12.15 6.17 -7.55
CA SER A 31 -11.85 7.04 -6.40
C SER A 31 -13.13 7.49 -5.68
N THR A 32 -14.17 7.81 -6.45
CA THR A 32 -15.50 8.20 -5.94
C THR A 32 -16.14 7.04 -5.17
N LEU A 33 -16.15 5.84 -5.75
CA LEU A 33 -16.62 4.63 -5.07
C LEU A 33 -15.85 4.37 -3.78
N GLY A 34 -14.52 4.49 -3.81
CA GLY A 34 -13.67 4.29 -2.64
C GLY A 34 -13.91 5.30 -1.51
N ALA A 35 -14.32 6.53 -1.85
CA ALA A 35 -14.72 7.55 -0.89
C ALA A 35 -16.11 7.25 -0.31
N ALA A 36 -17.10 6.96 -1.16
CA ALA A 36 -18.44 6.61 -0.73
C ALA A 36 -18.44 5.39 0.21
N ALA A 37 -17.70 4.35 -0.13
CA ALA A 37 -17.54 3.16 0.72
C ALA A 37 -16.87 3.48 2.07
N ALA A 38 -15.96 4.47 2.12
CA ALA A 38 -15.33 4.88 3.37
C ALA A 38 -16.32 5.62 4.28
N GLU A 39 -17.21 6.45 3.73
CA GLU A 39 -18.17 7.26 4.49
C GLU A 39 -19.51 6.55 4.78
N ALA A 40 -19.65 5.28 4.37
CA ALA A 40 -20.90 4.53 4.52
C ALA A 40 -21.25 4.11 5.96
N GLY A 41 -20.40 4.41 6.95
CA GLY A 41 -20.63 4.02 8.33
C GLY A 41 -19.80 4.84 9.32
N ASN A 42 -19.87 4.47 10.60
CA ASN A 42 -19.37 5.29 11.71
C ASN A 42 -17.89 5.04 12.08
N LEU A 43 -17.14 4.29 11.26
CA LEU A 43 -15.72 4.07 11.53
C LEU A 43 -14.94 5.38 11.37
N SER A 44 -14.15 5.70 12.38
CA SER A 44 -13.22 6.82 12.36
C SER A 44 -12.20 6.69 11.22
N ALA A 45 -11.54 7.80 10.86
CA ALA A 45 -10.49 7.77 9.83
C ALA A 45 -9.37 6.77 10.17
N ARG A 46 -8.96 6.69 11.45
CA ARG A 46 -7.97 5.72 11.94
C ARG A 46 -8.45 4.29 11.77
N GLU A 47 -9.67 3.97 12.17
CA GLU A 47 -10.21 2.60 12.03
C GLU A 47 -10.29 2.19 10.55
N ARG A 48 -10.80 3.07 9.69
CA ARG A 48 -10.86 2.81 8.24
C ARG A 48 -9.48 2.57 7.63
N ARG A 49 -8.46 3.28 8.10
CA ARG A 49 -7.07 3.08 7.69
C ARG A 49 -6.56 1.69 8.08
N LEU A 50 -6.72 1.30 9.34
CA LEU A 50 -6.27 0.01 9.85
C LEU A 50 -7.02 -1.16 9.20
N VAL A 51 -8.33 -1.03 8.99
CA VAL A 51 -9.13 -2.03 8.27
C VAL A 51 -8.64 -2.21 6.83
N LYS A 52 -8.40 -1.11 6.09
CA LYS A 52 -7.88 -1.19 4.72
C LYS A 52 -6.48 -1.81 4.66
N LEU A 53 -5.62 -1.53 5.64
CA LEU A 53 -4.33 -2.19 5.77
C LEU A 53 -4.50 -3.70 6.03
N ALA A 54 -5.38 -4.10 6.94
CA ALA A 54 -5.68 -5.51 7.20
C ALA A 54 -6.21 -6.24 5.96
N LEU A 55 -7.09 -5.61 5.19
CA LEU A 55 -7.58 -6.15 3.91
C LEU A 55 -6.47 -6.31 2.88
N ALA A 56 -5.55 -5.34 2.78
CA ALA A 56 -4.37 -5.44 1.90
C ALA A 56 -3.46 -6.61 2.29
N ILE A 57 -3.27 -6.84 3.60
CA ILE A 57 -2.52 -7.98 4.13
C ILE A 57 -3.23 -9.29 3.76
N GLY A 58 -4.54 -9.38 4.00
CA GLY A 58 -5.35 -10.55 3.63
C GLY A 58 -5.30 -10.88 2.14
N ALA A 59 -5.29 -9.84 1.30
CA ALA A 59 -5.16 -9.97 -0.15
C ALA A 59 -3.72 -10.26 -0.63
N ALA A 60 -2.77 -10.45 0.28
CA ALA A 60 -1.37 -10.73 -0.05
C ALA A 60 -0.70 -9.67 -0.94
N SER A 61 -1.18 -8.42 -0.88
CA SER A 61 -0.78 -7.36 -1.82
C SER A 61 0.26 -6.43 -1.19
N GLU A 62 1.55 -6.69 -1.44
CA GLU A 62 2.67 -5.87 -0.96
C GLU A 62 2.50 -4.38 -1.32
N GLY A 63 2.19 -4.08 -2.59
CA GLY A 63 2.00 -2.70 -3.04
C GLY A 63 0.84 -1.98 -2.34
N ALA A 64 -0.25 -2.70 -2.02
CA ALA A 64 -1.35 -2.16 -1.25
C ALA A 64 -0.96 -1.95 0.22
N VAL A 65 -0.23 -2.89 0.83
CA VAL A 65 0.31 -2.75 2.20
C VAL A 65 1.21 -1.52 2.29
N HIS A 66 2.17 -1.35 1.38
CA HIS A 66 3.02 -0.16 1.31
C HIS A 66 2.21 1.14 1.17
N SER A 67 1.19 1.13 0.31
CA SER A 67 0.31 2.29 0.10
C SER A 67 -0.47 2.65 1.36
N HIS A 68 -1.07 1.65 2.02
CA HIS A 68 -1.85 1.88 3.23
C HIS A 68 -0.98 2.26 4.42
N SER A 69 0.23 1.74 4.54
CA SER A 69 1.21 2.16 5.56
C SER A 69 1.62 3.62 5.40
N ARG A 70 2.05 4.06 4.19
CA ARG A 70 2.45 5.46 3.95
C ARG A 70 1.32 6.45 4.27
N ARG A 71 0.11 6.11 3.81
CA ARG A 71 -1.08 6.94 4.08
C ARG A 71 -1.46 6.91 5.57
N GLY A 72 -1.25 5.79 6.27
CA GLY A 72 -1.49 5.70 7.71
C GLY A 72 -0.60 6.65 8.49
N LEU A 73 0.70 6.68 8.17
CA LEU A 73 1.64 7.63 8.77
C LEU A 73 1.24 9.08 8.47
N ALA A 74 0.89 9.38 7.22
CA ALA A 74 0.43 10.72 6.82
C ALA A 74 -0.88 11.15 7.51
N GLU A 75 -1.70 10.18 7.95
CA GLU A 75 -2.94 10.39 8.70
C GLU A 75 -2.72 10.37 10.23
N GLY A 76 -1.47 10.30 10.69
CA GLY A 76 -1.12 10.35 12.12
C GLY A 76 -1.28 9.02 12.87
N VAL A 77 -1.45 7.90 12.16
CA VAL A 77 -1.46 6.57 12.78
C VAL A 77 -0.05 6.21 13.23
N ALA A 78 0.11 5.78 14.48
CA ALA A 78 1.41 5.42 15.03
C ALA A 78 2.03 4.23 14.28
N LYS A 79 3.36 4.22 14.12
CA LYS A 79 4.10 3.12 13.48
C LYS A 79 3.78 1.77 14.15
N ASP A 80 3.70 1.76 15.48
CA ASP A 80 3.42 0.55 16.24
C ASP A 80 2.00 0.02 16.04
N ASP A 81 1.01 0.89 15.82
CA ASP A 81 -0.35 0.47 15.46
C ASP A 81 -0.35 -0.27 14.12
N LEU A 82 0.39 0.23 13.13
CA LEU A 82 0.50 -0.42 11.81
C LEU A 82 1.16 -1.79 11.95
N ARG A 83 2.26 -1.89 12.70
CA ARG A 83 2.95 -3.16 12.99
C ARG A 83 2.05 -4.14 13.74
N GLN A 84 1.22 -3.64 14.67
CA GLN A 84 0.26 -4.46 15.39
C GLN A 84 -0.75 -5.14 14.45
N VAL A 85 -1.17 -4.49 13.35
CA VAL A 85 -2.06 -5.12 12.36
C VAL A 85 -1.43 -6.36 11.73
N ALA A 86 -0.12 -6.33 11.46
CA ALA A 86 0.60 -7.52 10.98
C ALA A 86 0.64 -8.64 12.03
N LEU A 87 0.82 -8.32 13.31
CA LEU A 87 0.77 -9.31 14.39
C LEU A 87 -0.63 -9.91 14.56
N LEU A 88 -1.68 -9.09 14.46
CA LEU A 88 -3.08 -9.56 14.51
C LEU A 88 -3.42 -10.50 13.36
N ALA A 89 -2.69 -10.46 12.24
CA ALA A 89 -2.87 -11.38 11.13
C ALA A 89 -2.41 -12.82 11.44
N ILE A 90 -1.63 -13.06 12.50
CA ILE A 90 -1.13 -14.42 12.85
C ILE A 90 -2.29 -15.39 13.06
N GLY A 91 -3.32 -14.98 13.79
CA GLY A 91 -4.50 -15.81 14.07
C GLY A 91 -5.27 -16.19 12.80
N PRO A 92 -5.79 -15.22 12.04
CA PRO A 92 -6.66 -15.50 10.89
C PRO A 92 -5.92 -15.92 9.61
N LEU A 93 -4.64 -15.54 9.43
CA LEU A 93 -3.91 -15.72 8.17
C LEU A 93 -2.60 -16.54 8.32
N GLY A 94 -2.23 -16.90 9.54
CA GLY A 94 -1.03 -17.67 9.86
C GLY A 94 0.25 -16.83 9.94
N LEU A 95 1.24 -17.40 10.63
CA LEU A 95 2.54 -16.75 10.85
C LEU A 95 3.25 -16.30 9.56
N PRO A 96 3.31 -17.10 8.46
CA PRO A 96 4.01 -16.67 7.25
C PRO A 96 3.43 -15.38 6.65
N ARG A 97 2.10 -15.21 6.69
CA ARG A 97 1.46 -14.00 6.17
C ARG A 97 1.75 -12.79 7.06
N ALA A 98 1.67 -12.98 8.38
CA ALA A 98 1.98 -11.95 9.35
C ALA A 98 3.43 -11.47 9.25
N VAL A 99 4.39 -12.38 9.09
CA VAL A 99 5.82 -12.04 8.91
C VAL A 99 6.02 -11.22 7.64
N ALA A 100 5.46 -11.64 6.50
CA ALA A 100 5.56 -10.89 5.25
C ALA A 100 4.92 -9.49 5.36
N ALA A 101 3.75 -9.39 5.99
CA ALA A 101 3.12 -8.11 6.26
C ALA A 101 4.00 -7.20 7.12
N GLY A 102 4.62 -7.77 8.16
CA GLY A 102 5.58 -7.06 9.02
C GLY A 102 6.76 -6.50 8.23
N THR A 103 7.36 -7.28 7.33
CA THR A 103 8.48 -6.78 6.49
C THR A 103 8.04 -5.64 5.57
N TRP A 104 6.87 -5.76 4.93
CA TRP A 104 6.37 -4.70 4.04
C TRP A 104 6.02 -3.41 4.80
N ILE A 105 5.45 -3.53 6.00
CA ILE A 105 5.21 -2.37 6.86
C ILE A 105 6.53 -1.75 7.32
N GLY A 106 7.52 -2.58 7.64
CA GLY A 106 8.89 -2.17 7.97
C GLY A 106 9.53 -1.34 6.86
N ASP A 107 9.43 -1.77 5.59
CA ASP A 107 9.96 -1.03 4.42
C ASP A 107 9.50 0.44 4.34
N VAL A 108 8.35 0.76 4.97
CA VAL A 108 7.74 2.09 4.99
C VAL A 108 7.94 2.83 6.31
N THR A 109 7.94 2.09 7.43
CA THR A 109 7.94 2.67 8.78
C THR A 109 9.33 2.78 9.39
N ASP A 110 10.25 1.94 8.95
CA ASP A 110 11.63 1.95 9.40
C ASP A 110 12.42 2.93 8.53
N ASP A 111 13.09 3.87 9.15
CA ASP A 111 14.06 4.68 8.43
C ASP A 111 15.17 3.74 7.97
N CYS A 112 15.49 3.77 6.67
CA CYS A 112 16.68 3.09 6.18
C CYS A 112 17.86 3.68 6.97
N PRO A 113 18.57 2.91 7.81
CA PRO A 113 19.74 3.44 8.49
C PRO A 113 20.69 3.86 7.37
N SER A 114 21.12 5.13 7.40
CA SER A 114 22.15 5.64 6.52
C SER A 114 23.40 4.75 6.64
N GLY A 115 23.52 3.73 5.80
CA GLY A 115 24.69 2.84 5.83
C GLY A 115 24.49 1.39 5.34
N THR A 116 23.32 0.76 5.47
CA THR A 116 23.23 -0.69 5.20
C THR A 116 22.23 -1.02 4.11
N ARG A 117 22.67 -0.85 2.87
CA ARG A 117 22.03 -1.45 1.69
C ARG A 117 22.21 -2.97 1.76
N VAL A 118 21.39 -3.68 2.53
CA VAL A 118 21.12 -5.09 2.23
C VAL A 118 19.89 -5.12 1.35
N ARG A 119 20.09 -4.86 0.06
CA ARG A 119 19.18 -5.43 -0.94
C ARG A 119 19.43 -6.94 -0.89
N PRO A 120 18.46 -7.81 -0.57
CA PRO A 120 18.63 -9.21 -0.90
C PRO A 120 18.85 -9.27 -2.41
N ALA A 121 19.97 -9.87 -2.82
CA ALA A 121 20.52 -9.85 -4.17
C ALA A 121 19.63 -10.54 -5.24
N CYS A 122 18.37 -10.86 -4.95
CA CYS A 122 17.52 -11.67 -5.82
C CYS A 122 16.76 -10.88 -6.91
N CYS A 123 16.57 -9.56 -6.77
CA CYS A 123 15.66 -8.81 -7.67
C CYS A 123 16.32 -7.84 -8.67
N ALA A 124 17.63 -7.92 -8.96
CA ALA A 124 18.26 -6.96 -9.90
C ALA A 124 19.39 -7.53 -10.77
N ALA A 125 19.19 -8.70 -11.36
CA ALA A 125 19.93 -9.03 -12.58
C ALA A 125 19.23 -8.36 -13.79
N PRO A 126 19.95 -7.60 -14.64
CA PRO A 126 19.40 -7.12 -15.91
C PRO A 126 18.97 -8.31 -16.79
N ARG A 127 17.86 -8.15 -17.53
CA ARG A 127 17.29 -9.20 -18.41
C ARG A 127 18.27 -9.75 -19.46
N SER A 128 19.39 -9.08 -19.73
CA SER A 128 20.38 -9.47 -20.74
C SER A 128 21.24 -10.68 -20.35
N ALA A 129 21.22 -11.15 -19.10
CA ALA A 129 22.07 -12.24 -18.63
C ALA A 129 21.36 -13.62 -18.53
N ARG A 130 20.15 -13.79 -19.09
CA ARG A 130 19.37 -15.04 -18.98
C ARG A 130 19.35 -15.95 -20.22
N ASN A 131 20.02 -15.58 -21.32
CA ASN A 131 20.10 -16.39 -22.54
C ASN A 131 21.56 -16.59 -23.01
N SER A 132 22.40 -17.18 -22.17
CA SER A 132 23.76 -17.61 -22.55
C SER A 132 24.16 -18.81 -21.70
N GLY A 133 23.99 -20.01 -22.24
CA GLY A 133 24.32 -21.29 -21.58
C GLY A 133 23.17 -22.27 -21.64
#